data_AF-K7TA47-F1
#
_entry.id   AF-K7TA47-F1
#
_cell.length_a   1.000
_cell.length_b   1.000
_cell.length_c   1.000
_cell.angle_alpha   90.00
_cell.angle_beta   90.00
_cell.angle_gamma   90.00
#
_symmetry.space_group_name_H-M   'P 1'
#
loop_
_entity.id
_entity.type
_entity.pdbx_description
1 polymer ?
#
loop_
_entity_poly.entity_id
_entity_poly.type
_entity_poly.pdbx_seq_one_letter_code
_entity_poly.pdbx_strand_id
1 'polypeptide(L)'
;MGKINLNQIYTAKEMSERIGKNRNYLSQAYRNNKHEILKNFNYRKIGGTIIFSDNPNNDLSQLITAKEASQLLGKNDEYFAHIYKRFPHRLEGIDHIIQ
;
A
#
# COMPACT_ATOMS: atom_id res chain seq x y z
N MET A 1 0.04 -14.72 -13.96
CA MET A 1 0.07 -13.34 -13.43
C MET A 1 -0.16 -13.41 -11.93
N GLY A 2 0.63 -12.70 -11.12
CA GLY A 2 0.53 -12.71 -9.65
C GLY A 2 -0.80 -12.14 -9.15
N LYS A 3 -1.15 -12.45 -7.89
CA LYS A 3 -2.39 -11.96 -7.24
C LYS A 3 -2.45 -10.43 -7.11
N ILE A 4 -1.29 -9.78 -7.11
CA ILE A 4 -1.14 -8.34 -7.00
C ILE A 4 0.01 -7.88 -7.89
N ASN A 5 -0.16 -6.76 -8.58
CA ASN A 5 0.92 -6.07 -9.29
C ASN A 5 1.36 -4.85 -8.46
N LEU A 6 2.55 -4.92 -7.87
CA LEU A 6 3.08 -3.86 -7.00
C LEU A 6 3.28 -2.52 -7.74
N ASN A 7 3.49 -2.54 -9.05
CA ASN A 7 3.63 -1.32 -9.85
C ASN A 7 2.33 -0.51 -9.97
N GLN A 8 1.21 -1.05 -9.50
CA GLN A 8 -0.12 -0.43 -9.55
C GLN A 8 -0.66 -0.12 -8.15
N ILE A 9 0.24 0.14 -7.20
CA ILE A 9 -0.07 0.42 -5.80
C ILE A 9 0.30 1.87 -5.50
N TYR A 10 -0.65 2.61 -4.93
CA TYR A 10 -0.53 4.05 -4.73
C TYR A 10 -1.04 4.46 -3.36
N THR A 11 -0.48 5.52 -2.80
CA THR A 11 -1.06 6.22 -1.67
C THR A 11 -2.35 6.94 -2.07
N ALA A 12 -3.19 7.29 -1.08
CA ALA A 12 -4.35 8.15 -1.30
C ALA A 12 -4.00 9.47 -2.02
N LYS A 13 -2.78 9.99 -1.77
CA LYS A 13 -2.30 11.22 -2.37
C LYS A 13 -2.01 11.05 -3.86
N GLU A 14 -1.20 10.07 -4.21
CA GLU A 14 -0.84 9.78 -5.60
C GLU A 14 -2.08 9.39 -6.41
N MET A 15 -2.95 8.55 -5.84
CA MET A 15 -4.18 8.16 -6.53
C MET A 15 -5.09 9.37 -6.77
N SER A 16 -5.14 10.34 -5.84
CA SER A 16 -5.89 11.58 -6.04
C SER A 16 -5.34 12.41 -7.21
N GLU A 17 -4.02 12.50 -7.33
CA GLU A 17 -3.35 13.21 -8.43
C GLU A 17 -3.55 12.46 -9.76
N ARG A 18 -3.49 11.13 -9.77
CA ARG A 18 -3.74 10.29 -10.97
C ARG A 18 -5.15 10.46 -11.55
N ILE A 19 -6.15 10.69 -10.70
CA ILE A 19 -7.53 10.98 -11.15
C ILE A 19 -7.78 12.47 -11.42
N GLY A 20 -6.72 13.30 -11.47
CA GLY A 20 -6.83 14.73 -11.76
C GLY A 20 -7.50 15.55 -10.66
N LYS A 21 -7.44 15.10 -9.40
CA LYS A 21 -7.99 15.82 -8.24
C LYS A 21 -6.87 16.42 -7.38
N ASN A 22 -7.25 17.28 -6.45
CA ASN A 22 -6.33 17.76 -5.43
C ASN A 22 -5.75 16.58 -4.66
N ARG A 23 -4.44 16.61 -4.37
CA ARG A 23 -3.69 15.58 -3.65
C ARG A 23 -4.33 15.07 -2.35
N ASN A 24 -5.20 15.85 -1.70
CA ASN A 24 -5.88 15.45 -0.46
C ASN A 24 -7.28 14.87 -0.68
N TYR A 25 -7.76 14.75 -1.92
CA TYR A 25 -9.14 14.42 -2.25
C TYR A 25 -9.59 13.08 -1.66
N LEU A 26 -8.87 11.99 -1.93
CA LEU A 26 -9.22 10.66 -1.44
C LEU A 26 -8.98 10.52 0.07
N SER A 27 -7.95 11.18 0.61
CA SER A 27 -7.72 11.23 2.06
C SER A 27 -8.89 11.89 2.81
N GLN A 28 -9.44 12.98 2.26
CA GLN A 28 -10.61 13.65 2.83
C GLN A 28 -11.88 12.83 2.61
N ALA A 29 -12.05 12.20 1.46
CA ALA A 29 -13.19 11.31 1.21
C ALA A 29 -13.23 10.17 2.23
N TYR A 30 -12.08 9.55 2.52
CA TYR A 30 -11.96 8.52 3.55
C TYR A 30 -12.25 9.08 4.96
N ARG A 31 -11.62 10.20 5.34
CA ARG A 31 -11.81 10.80 6.67
C ARG A 31 -13.27 11.20 6.95
N ASN A 32 -13.99 11.62 5.91
CA ASN A 32 -15.37 12.08 6.01
C ASN A 32 -16.41 11.01 5.65
N ASN A 33 -16.02 9.72 5.56
CA ASN A 33 -16.89 8.59 5.25
C ASN A 33 -17.72 8.77 3.96
N LYS A 34 -17.11 9.35 2.91
CA LYS A 34 -17.74 9.60 1.61
C LYS A 34 -17.80 8.33 0.77
N HIS A 35 -18.59 7.36 1.22
CA HIS A 35 -18.72 6.03 0.61
C HIS A 35 -19.17 6.09 -0.86
N GLU A 36 -19.94 7.09 -1.24
CA GLU A 36 -20.38 7.34 -2.62
C GLU A 36 -19.20 7.60 -3.58
N ILE A 37 -18.09 8.17 -3.07
CA ILE A 37 -16.85 8.36 -3.81
C ILE A 37 -16.01 7.09 -3.72
N LEU A 38 -15.78 6.60 -2.50
CA LEU A 38 -14.83 5.52 -2.20
C LEU A 38 -15.21 4.18 -2.84
N LYS A 39 -16.52 3.89 -3.00
CA LYS A 39 -17.01 2.63 -3.60
C LYS A 39 -16.52 2.39 -5.03
N ASN A 40 -16.06 3.44 -5.73
CA ASN A 40 -15.58 3.35 -7.11
C ASN A 40 -14.09 2.98 -7.20
N PHE A 41 -13.41 2.81 -6.07
CA PHE A 41 -11.98 2.56 -6.00
C PHE A 41 -11.67 1.21 -5.34
N ASN A 42 -10.65 0.53 -5.85
CA ASN A 42 -10.02 -0.58 -5.13
C ASN A 42 -9.06 0.01 -4.10
N TYR A 43 -9.42 -0.03 -2.82
CA TYR A 43 -8.59 0.51 -1.74
C TYR A 43 -8.65 -0.35 -0.47
N ARG A 44 -7.60 -0.26 0.33
CA ARG A 44 -7.51 -0.97 1.62
C ARG A 44 -6.70 -0.15 2.61
N LYS A 45 -7.11 -0.17 3.88
CA LYS A 45 -6.28 0.31 4.99
C LYS A 45 -5.25 -0.77 5.33
N ILE A 46 -3.96 -0.45 5.24
CA ILE A 46 -2.84 -1.33 5.57
C ILE A 46 -1.97 -0.58 6.59
N GLY A 47 -1.95 -1.07 7.82
CA GLY A 47 -1.40 -0.33 8.96
C GLY A 47 -2.04 1.06 9.11
N GLY A 48 -1.21 2.11 9.03
CA GLY A 48 -1.62 3.52 9.11
C GLY A 48 -1.96 4.18 7.77
N THR A 49 -1.79 3.47 6.65
CA THR A 49 -1.89 4.05 5.29
C THR A 49 -3.11 3.50 4.56
N ILE A 50 -3.77 4.36 3.78
CA ILE A 50 -4.81 3.93 2.83
C ILE A 50 -4.15 3.79 1.47
N ILE A 51 -4.16 2.56 0.98
CA ILE A 51 -3.54 2.17 -0.28
C ILE A 51 -4.63 1.94 -1.31
N PHE A 52 -4.38 2.40 -2.52
CA PHE A 52 -5.24 2.31 -3.68
C PHE A 52 -4.58 1.53 -4.80
N SER A 53 -5.39 0.97 -5.67
CA SER A 53 -4.96 0.47 -6.98
C SER A 53 -5.91 0.96 -8.06
N ASP A 54 -5.37 1.27 -9.24
CA ASP A 54 -6.15 1.53 -10.45
C ASP A 54 -6.60 0.24 -11.16
N ASN A 55 -6.11 -0.93 -10.70
CA ASN A 55 -6.52 -2.23 -11.18
C ASN A 55 -7.51 -2.90 -10.18
N PRO A 56 -8.77 -3.15 -10.56
CA PRO A 56 -9.73 -3.81 -9.69
C PRO A 56 -9.39 -5.28 -9.41
N ASN A 57 -8.54 -5.91 -10.23
CA ASN A 57 -8.12 -7.30 -10.05
C ASN A 57 -6.96 -7.45 -9.06
N ASN A 58 -6.34 -6.35 -8.61
CA ASN A 58 -5.29 -6.41 -7.61
C ASN A 58 -5.87 -6.76 -6.24
N ASP A 59 -5.45 -7.90 -5.69
CA ASP A 59 -5.83 -8.31 -4.35
C ASP A 59 -4.98 -7.57 -3.30
N LEU A 60 -5.47 -6.41 -2.85
CA LEU A 60 -4.81 -5.61 -1.80
C LEU A 60 -4.71 -6.33 -0.45
N SER A 61 -5.41 -7.46 -0.25
CA SER A 61 -5.27 -8.26 0.98
C SER A 61 -3.92 -8.96 1.10
N GLN A 62 -3.19 -9.08 -0.01
CA GLN A 62 -1.83 -9.66 -0.02
C GLN A 62 -0.77 -8.70 0.55
N LEU A 63 -1.09 -7.41 0.69
CA LEU A 63 -0.16 -6.44 1.26
C LEU A 63 -0.18 -6.48 2.78
N ILE A 64 1.01 -6.62 3.36
CA ILE A 64 1.28 -6.45 4.79
C ILE A 64 2.42 -5.44 4.95
N THR A 65 2.44 -4.75 6.08
CA THR A 65 3.55 -3.84 6.37
C THR A 65 4.83 -4.62 6.67
N ALA A 66 6.00 -4.03 6.39
CA ALA A 66 7.30 -4.60 6.77
C ALA A 66 7.40 -4.86 8.29
N LYS A 67 6.72 -4.04 9.09
CA LYS A 67 6.58 -4.21 10.53
C LYS A 67 5.78 -5.47 10.88
N GLU A 68 4.59 -5.64 10.33
CA GLU A 68 3.78 -6.85 10.53
C GLU A 68 4.52 -8.11 10.06
N ALA A 69 5.18 -8.06 8.91
CA ALA A 69 6.01 -9.15 8.41
C ALA A 69 7.15 -9.51 9.39
N SER A 70 7.76 -8.49 10.01
CA SER A 70 8.81 -8.70 11.01
C SER A 70 8.27 -9.39 12.27
N GLN A 71 7.09 -8.97 12.74
CA GLN A 71 6.42 -9.56 13.90
C GLN A 71 5.98 -11.01 13.65
N LEU A 72 5.47 -11.31 12.45
CA LEU A 72 5.11 -12.67 12.04
C LEU A 72 6.32 -13.63 12.07
N LEU A 73 7.53 -13.11 11.86
CA LEU A 73 8.77 -13.89 11.97
C LEU A 73 9.38 -13.88 13.37
N GLY A 74 8.69 -13.32 14.38
CA GLY A 74 9.20 -13.18 15.74
C GLY A 74 10.45 -12.29 15.83
N LYS A 75 10.58 -11.32 14.91
CA LYS A 75 11.71 -10.38 14.87
C LYS A 75 11.29 -9.01 15.44
N ASN A 76 12.29 -8.17 15.66
CA ASN A 76 12.07 -6.76 15.98
C ASN A 76 11.26 -6.07 14.87
N ASP A 77 10.37 -5.15 15.24
CA ASP A 77 9.52 -4.36 14.33
C ASP A 77 10.27 -3.75 13.13
N GLU A 78 11.52 -3.35 13.32
CA GLU A 78 12.36 -2.71 12.30
C GLU A 78 13.18 -3.69 11.44
N TYR A 79 13.01 -5.01 11.60
CA TYR A 79 13.85 -6.01 10.96
C TYR A 79 13.91 -5.86 9.43
N PHE A 80 12.75 -5.86 8.77
CA PHE A 80 12.71 -5.71 7.31
C PHE A 80 13.07 -4.29 6.85
N ALA A 81 12.75 -3.25 7.63
CA ALA A 81 13.14 -1.87 7.31
C ALA A 81 14.66 -1.68 7.36
N HIS A 82 15.32 -2.30 8.34
CA HIS A 82 16.78 -2.30 8.47
C HIS A 82 17.46 -3.07 7.33
N ILE A 83 16.92 -4.23 6.95
CA ILE A 83 17.39 -5.00 5.80
C ILE A 83 17.24 -4.19 4.52
N TYR A 84 16.07 -3.61 4.27
CA TYR A 84 15.83 -2.79 3.08
C TYR A 84 16.87 -1.66 2.97
N LYS A 85 17.14 -0.96 4.08
CA LYS A 85 18.04 0.20 4.10
C LYS A 85 19.52 -0.16 3.92
N ARG A 86 19.97 -1.27 4.49
CA ARG A 86 21.41 -1.60 4.55
C ARG A 86 21.83 -2.76 3.66
N PHE A 87 20.91 -3.69 3.38
CA PHE A 87 21.17 -4.93 2.67
C PHE A 87 20.03 -5.22 1.66
N PRO A 88 19.73 -4.30 0.73
CA PRO A 88 18.58 -4.43 -0.18
C PRO A 88 18.63 -5.69 -1.04
N HIS A 89 19.83 -6.19 -1.38
CA HIS A 89 20.01 -7.44 -2.14
C HIS A 89 19.35 -8.66 -1.45
N ARG A 90 19.14 -8.62 -0.12
CA ARG A 90 18.46 -9.69 0.60
C ARG A 90 16.96 -9.75 0.30
N LEU A 91 16.42 -8.73 -0.35
CA LEU A 91 15.04 -8.63 -0.81
C LEU A 91 14.94 -8.85 -2.33
N GLU A 92 16.02 -9.20 -3.03
CA GLU A 92 15.95 -9.63 -4.42
C GLU A 92 15.13 -10.93 -4.53
N GLY A 93 14.18 -10.95 -5.47
CA GLY A 93 13.21 -12.04 -5.59
C GLY A 93 12.09 -12.04 -4.55
N ILE A 94 12.06 -11.04 -3.64
CA ILE A 94 10.97 -10.81 -2.70
C ILE A 94 10.20 -9.58 -3.16
N ASP A 95 8.94 -9.76 -3.54
CA ASP A 95 8.07 -8.66 -3.95
C ASP A 95 7.90 -7.65 -2.79
N HIS A 96 8.33 -6.40 -3.01
CA HIS A 96 8.21 -5.31 -2.05
C HIS A 96 8.03 -3.95 -2.75
N ILE A 97 7.39 -3.00 -2.06
CA ILE A 97 7.22 -1.62 -2.53
C ILE A 97 7.34 -0.64 -1.37
N ILE A 98 7.83 0.56 -1.68
CA ILE A 98 7.85 1.70 -0.76
C ILE A 98 6.90 2.78 -1.28
N GLN A 99 6.13 3.34 -0.35
CA GLN A 99 5.06 4.30 -0.56
C GLN A 99 5.25 5.49 0.37
#